data_AF-W9Z3C5-F1
#
_entry.id   AF-W9Z3C5-F1
#
_cell.length_a   1.000
_cell.length_b   1.000
_cell.length_c   1.000
_cell.angle_alpha   90.00
_cell.angle_beta   90.00
_cell.angle_gamma   90.00
#
_symmetry.space_group_name_H-M   'P 1'
#
loop_
_entity.id
_entity.type
_entity.pdbx_description
1 polymer ?
#
loop_
_entity_poly.entity_id
_entity_poly.type
_entity_poly.pdbx_seq_one_letter_code
_entity_poly.pdbx_strand_id
1 'polypeptide(L)'
;MPSGSECFFCMKTVKGHFKRHVGTHDKSHKEEEVFEMHRLVANFLADPSHHQMAAPFKQAIVKAGGLSTLEIKDRIPHAYNGPYLFPANQCRNAAITDEQIFNNALDDFKIDKTKVYSVNKPEAPENPPMLADVVRQLYRPDPANAKYAMNIGCGRWVKRPTFLDDELTKSGMQSTCNITPPGTLTDLHIDQDNHVVTALGLGCVKIWALYPPTEHNLAVWKKYRNSRNIFRDSVEELEDGKVCVQTTDRAIYLGPGCLHTTYTLKGGIVPGINYTTENCLDVILDLIQTEVDYFQRLAPADIQPLLETLILCLAPASGKRDKALEAVCKVLKMGQLKKQLKDHNELYKVMKTEVETETDCSHCGKRWRSHWS
;
A
#
# COMPACT_ATOMS: atom_id res chain seq x y z
N MET A 1 26.23 32.70 16.01
CA MET A 1 25.27 32.91 14.90
C MET A 1 24.03 32.09 15.20
N PRO A 2 22.79 32.55 14.96
CA PRO A 2 21.63 31.68 15.17
C PRO A 2 21.69 30.56 14.14
N SER A 3 21.85 29.32 14.62
CA SER A 3 21.71 28.11 13.80
C SER A 3 20.29 28.09 13.23
N GLY A 4 20.16 28.13 11.90
CA GLY A 4 18.85 27.98 11.26
C GLY A 4 18.31 26.56 11.42
N SER A 5 17.00 26.40 11.28
CA SER A 5 16.33 25.09 11.31
C SER A 5 16.06 24.60 9.90
N GLU A 6 16.25 23.30 9.64
CA GLU A 6 15.96 22.67 8.35
C GLU A 6 14.47 22.40 8.19
N CYS A 7 13.85 22.93 7.13
CA CYS A 7 12.46 22.64 6.78
C CYS A 7 12.41 21.38 5.91
N PHE A 8 11.81 20.28 6.40
CA PHE A 8 11.74 19.03 5.63
C PHE A 8 10.77 19.08 4.45
N PHE A 9 9.89 20.09 4.35
CA PHE A 9 9.00 20.25 3.19
C PHE A 9 9.71 20.83 1.96
N CYS A 10 10.78 21.60 2.13
CA CYS A 10 11.50 22.20 1.00
C CYS A 10 13.03 22.11 1.09
N MET A 11 13.53 21.42 2.10
CA MET A 11 14.96 21.21 2.37
C MET A 11 15.78 22.51 2.52
N LYS A 12 15.13 23.62 2.88
CA LYS A 12 15.78 24.92 3.12
C LYS A 12 16.09 25.11 4.60
N THR A 13 17.25 25.71 4.88
CA THR A 13 17.57 26.24 6.21
C THR A 13 16.91 27.60 6.40
N VAL A 14 16.12 27.73 7.46
CA VAL A 14 15.33 28.93 7.75
C VAL A 14 15.84 29.59 9.03
N LYS A 15 16.05 30.90 8.98
CA LYS A 15 16.51 31.72 10.11
C LYS A 15 15.35 32.59 10.59
N GLY A 16 14.78 32.27 11.75
CA GLY A 16 13.62 32.98 12.33
C GLY A 16 12.28 32.63 11.67
N HIS A 17 11.17 32.90 12.36
CA HIS A 17 9.79 32.62 11.90
C HIS A 17 9.56 31.20 11.33
N PHE A 18 10.28 30.20 11.87
CA PHE A 18 10.31 28.85 11.31
C PHE A 18 8.93 28.19 11.24
N LYS A 19 8.15 28.30 12.32
CA LYS A 19 6.77 27.78 12.38
C LYS A 19 5.91 28.33 11.24
N ARG A 20 5.92 29.65 11.07
CA ARG A 20 5.19 30.34 10.00
C ARG A 20 5.65 29.90 8.62
N HIS A 21 6.96 29.73 8.41
CA HIS A 21 7.49 29.20 7.14
C HIS A 21 6.95 27.80 6.85
N VAL A 22 7.03 26.90 7.83
CA VAL A 22 6.52 25.52 7.70
C VAL A 22 5.03 25.52 7.33
N GLY A 23 4.22 26.35 7.99
CA GLY A 23 2.79 26.48 7.71
C GLY A 23 2.44 26.98 6.30
N THR A 24 3.39 27.48 5.51
CA THR A 24 3.13 27.88 4.11
C THR A 24 3.09 26.71 3.13
N HIS A 25 3.57 25.53 3.53
CA HIS A 25 3.70 24.38 2.63
C HIS A 25 2.39 23.65 2.35
N ASP A 26 1.43 23.73 3.26
CA ASP A 26 0.14 23.07 3.12
C ASP A 26 -0.96 24.03 3.60
N LYS A 27 -1.72 24.54 2.62
CA LYS A 27 -2.81 25.50 2.89
C LYS A 27 -4.11 24.81 3.29
N SER A 28 -4.16 23.49 3.17
CA SER A 28 -5.33 22.69 3.52
C SER A 28 -5.37 22.37 5.01
N HIS A 29 -4.30 22.66 5.75
CA HIS A 29 -4.18 22.54 7.19
C HIS A 29 -3.89 23.88 7.87
N LYS A 30 -4.11 23.94 9.18
CA LYS A 30 -3.68 25.10 9.99
C LYS A 30 -2.16 25.09 10.18
N GLU A 31 -1.57 26.27 10.37
CA GLU A 31 -0.13 26.42 10.61
C GLU A 31 0.37 25.49 11.74
N GLU A 32 -0.39 25.38 12.83
CA GLU A 32 -0.07 24.50 13.95
C GLU A 32 0.02 23.02 13.56
N GLU A 33 -0.88 22.57 12.70
CA GLU A 33 -0.98 21.16 12.27
C GLU A 33 0.20 20.81 11.37
N VAL A 34 0.52 21.66 10.38
CA VAL A 34 1.68 21.48 9.50
C VAL A 34 2.99 21.52 10.29
N PHE A 35 3.07 22.41 11.28
CA PHE A 35 4.23 22.47 12.16
C PHE A 35 4.37 21.24 13.04
N GLU A 36 3.27 20.67 13.54
CA GLU A 36 3.30 19.43 14.31
C GLU A 36 3.74 18.24 13.44
N MET A 37 3.27 18.14 12.19
CA MET A 37 3.76 17.13 11.24
C MET A 37 5.27 17.25 11.03
N HIS A 38 5.77 18.46 10.79
CA HIS A 38 7.22 18.71 10.67
C HIS A 38 7.97 18.30 11.93
N ARG A 39 7.46 18.67 13.11
CA ARG A 39 8.08 18.33 14.41
C ARG A 39 8.15 16.82 14.62
N LEU A 40 7.11 16.07 14.28
CA LEU A 40 7.11 14.61 14.38
C LEU A 40 8.17 13.98 13.47
N VAL A 41 8.29 14.45 12.22
CA VAL A 41 9.35 14.01 11.31
C VAL A 41 10.73 14.37 11.84
N ALA A 42 10.92 15.60 12.33
CA ALA A 42 12.19 16.05 12.90
C ALA A 42 12.64 15.17 14.07
N ASN A 43 11.71 14.84 14.98
CA ASN A 43 11.98 13.96 16.11
C ASN A 43 12.36 12.55 15.64
N PHE A 44 11.60 11.99 14.70
CA PHE A 44 11.90 10.68 14.12
C PHE A 44 13.30 10.63 13.49
N LEU A 45 13.67 11.66 12.71
CA LEU A 45 14.98 11.73 12.05
C LEU A 45 16.14 11.99 13.02
N ALA A 46 15.88 12.55 14.20
CA ALA A 46 16.90 12.87 15.20
C ALA A 46 17.07 11.76 16.26
N ASP A 47 16.08 10.89 16.44
CA ASP A 47 16.02 9.95 17.55
C ASP A 47 16.87 8.69 17.29
N PRO A 48 17.85 8.40 18.18
CA PRO A 48 18.72 7.27 18.01
C PRO A 48 18.05 5.88 18.09
N SER A 49 16.90 5.79 18.74
CA SER A 49 16.17 4.53 18.90
C SER A 49 15.49 4.05 17.61
N HIS A 50 15.33 4.95 16.62
CA HIS A 50 14.72 4.68 15.32
C HIS A 50 15.76 4.41 14.21
N HIS A 51 17.04 4.21 14.57
CA HIS A 51 18.21 4.26 13.69
C HIS A 51 18.10 3.50 12.36
N GLN A 52 17.42 2.35 12.32
CA GLN A 52 17.40 1.54 11.10
C GLN A 52 16.67 2.23 9.94
N MET A 53 15.66 3.07 10.24
CA MET A 53 14.79 3.67 9.21
C MET A 53 14.89 5.19 9.11
N ALA A 54 15.39 5.88 10.13
CA ALA A 54 15.58 7.33 10.08
C ALA A 54 16.48 7.76 8.90
N ALA A 55 17.63 7.07 8.69
CA ALA A 55 18.55 7.39 7.61
C ALA A 55 17.94 7.13 6.21
N PRO A 56 17.33 5.96 5.92
CA PRO A 56 16.61 5.73 4.66
C PRO A 56 15.51 6.74 4.37
N PHE A 57 14.68 7.09 5.36
CA PHE A 57 13.65 8.11 5.16
C PHE A 57 14.24 9.49 4.92
N LYS A 58 15.32 9.88 5.63
CA LYS A 58 16.02 11.14 5.36
C LYS A 58 16.53 11.19 3.93
N GLN A 59 17.12 10.11 3.44
CA GLN A 59 17.59 10.01 2.07
C GLN A 59 16.45 10.14 1.06
N ALA A 60 15.32 9.45 1.30
CA ALA A 60 14.13 9.57 0.46
C ALA A 60 13.57 11.00 0.44
N ILE A 61 13.52 11.68 1.59
CA ILE A 61 13.08 13.09 1.69
C ILE A 61 14.01 13.99 0.86
N VAL A 62 15.32 13.82 0.98
CA VAL A 62 16.30 14.60 0.21
C VAL A 62 16.15 14.35 -1.29
N LYS A 63 16.03 13.08 -1.72
CA LYS A 63 15.84 12.71 -3.14
C LYS A 63 14.53 13.25 -3.72
N ALA A 64 13.46 13.27 -2.92
CA ALA A 64 12.17 13.84 -3.30
C ALA A 64 12.15 15.38 -3.35
N GLY A 65 13.22 16.04 -2.89
CA GLY A 65 13.26 17.51 -2.75
C GLY A 65 12.46 18.05 -1.56
N GLY A 66 12.06 17.18 -0.63
CA GLY A 66 11.26 17.50 0.55
C GLY A 66 9.99 16.65 0.68
N LEU A 67 9.23 16.91 1.74
CA LEU A 67 7.92 16.32 1.97
C LEU A 67 6.89 16.89 0.97
N SER A 68 6.17 16.00 0.30
CA SER A 68 5.05 16.30 -0.57
C SER A 68 3.74 16.36 0.21
N THR A 69 2.87 17.30 -0.15
CA THR A 69 1.48 17.34 0.33
C THR A 69 0.59 16.33 -0.39
N LEU A 70 1.07 15.77 -1.51
CA LEU A 70 0.30 14.89 -2.39
C LEU A 70 -1.08 15.44 -2.80
N GLU A 71 -1.21 16.76 -2.79
CA GLU A 71 -2.41 17.45 -3.27
C GLU A 71 -2.53 17.28 -4.79
N ILE A 72 -3.71 16.91 -5.24
CA ILE A 72 -4.06 16.94 -6.66
C ILE A 72 -4.70 18.30 -6.93
N LYS A 73 -4.11 19.07 -7.85
CA LYS A 73 -4.55 20.44 -8.15
C LYS A 73 -5.77 20.49 -9.07
N ASP A 74 -6.07 19.41 -9.78
CA ASP A 74 -7.16 19.29 -10.75
C ASP A 74 -8.14 18.15 -10.38
N ARG A 75 -9.27 18.02 -11.08
CA ARG A 75 -10.08 16.79 -10.99
C ARG A 75 -9.17 15.61 -11.35
N ILE A 76 -9.17 14.56 -10.51
CA ILE A 76 -8.42 13.32 -10.77
C ILE A 76 -8.77 12.85 -12.18
N PRO A 77 -7.82 12.86 -13.13
CA PRO A 77 -8.06 12.27 -14.43
C PRO A 77 -8.45 10.80 -14.21
N HIS A 78 -9.42 10.28 -14.95
CA HIS A 78 -9.85 8.86 -14.87
C HIS A 78 -8.71 7.83 -15.12
N ALA A 79 -7.49 8.28 -15.43
CA ALA A 79 -6.30 7.47 -15.64
C ALA A 79 -5.13 7.79 -14.66
N TYR A 80 -5.32 8.65 -13.66
CA TYR A 80 -4.25 8.94 -12.70
C TYR A 80 -4.15 7.83 -11.64
N ASN A 81 -3.14 6.98 -11.78
CA ASN A 81 -2.84 5.88 -10.86
C ASN A 81 -1.78 6.24 -9.80
N GLY A 82 -1.35 7.51 -9.73
CA GLY A 82 -0.37 7.94 -8.74
C GLY A 82 -0.98 8.07 -7.34
N PRO A 83 -0.16 8.03 -6.28
CA PRO A 83 -0.66 8.21 -4.93
C PRO A 83 -1.11 9.66 -4.69
N TYR A 84 -2.13 9.82 -3.83
CA TYR A 84 -2.61 11.13 -3.38
C TYR A 84 -3.29 11.08 -2.02
N LEU A 85 -3.30 12.23 -1.34
CA LEU A 85 -4.05 12.44 -0.10
C LEU A 85 -5.36 13.16 -0.38
N PHE A 86 -6.42 12.76 0.33
CA PHE A 86 -7.74 13.38 0.24
C PHE A 86 -8.43 13.39 1.61
N PRO A 87 -9.47 14.23 1.82
CA PRO A 87 -10.17 14.30 3.10
C PRO A 87 -10.74 12.94 3.53
N ALA A 88 -10.41 12.50 4.75
CA ALA A 88 -10.78 11.17 5.25
C ALA A 88 -12.31 10.96 5.33
N ASN A 89 -13.09 12.04 5.49
CA ASN A 89 -14.56 11.97 5.51
C ASN A 89 -15.19 11.54 4.16
N GLN A 90 -14.41 11.49 3.07
CA GLN A 90 -14.89 11.01 1.78
C GLN A 90 -14.90 9.47 1.69
N CYS A 91 -14.06 8.79 2.48
CA CYS A 91 -14.01 7.33 2.53
C CYS A 91 -14.44 6.76 3.90
N ARG A 92 -14.46 7.56 4.97
CA ARG A 92 -14.89 7.12 6.30
C ARG A 92 -16.37 7.40 6.55
N ASN A 93 -17.05 6.48 7.24
CA ASN A 93 -18.41 6.74 7.72
C ASN A 93 -18.37 7.75 8.88
N ALA A 94 -18.95 8.94 8.66
CA ALA A 94 -18.97 10.02 9.65
C ALA A 94 -19.73 9.69 10.95
N ALA A 95 -20.59 8.68 10.95
CA ALA A 95 -21.32 8.24 12.13
C ALA A 95 -20.50 7.35 13.08
N ILE A 96 -19.26 7.01 12.72
CA ILE A 96 -18.45 6.00 13.42
C ILE A 96 -17.19 6.64 14.00
N THR A 97 -17.03 6.50 15.32
CA THR A 97 -15.89 7.00 16.08
C THR A 97 -14.67 6.08 15.96
N ASP A 98 -13.48 6.61 16.24
CA ASP A 98 -12.25 5.82 16.25
C ASP A 98 -12.30 4.70 17.30
N GLU A 99 -12.90 4.97 18.46
CA GLU A 99 -13.10 4.01 19.54
C GLU A 99 -13.99 2.85 19.09
N GLN A 100 -15.05 3.12 18.33
CA GLN A 100 -15.90 2.07 17.76
C GLN A 100 -15.13 1.21 16.76
N ILE A 101 -14.32 1.81 15.87
CA ILE A 101 -13.50 1.05 14.92
C ILE A 101 -12.51 0.17 15.69
N PHE A 102 -11.84 0.72 16.70
CA PHE A 102 -10.89 0.00 17.52
C PHE A 102 -11.54 -1.17 18.27
N ASN A 103 -12.65 -0.95 18.97
CA ASN A 103 -13.37 -2.01 19.69
C ASN A 103 -13.85 -3.11 18.74
N ASN A 104 -14.37 -2.76 17.56
CA ASN A 104 -14.75 -3.76 16.57
C ASN A 104 -13.55 -4.57 16.08
N ALA A 105 -12.38 -3.95 15.90
CA ALA A 105 -11.17 -4.68 15.56
C ALA A 105 -10.77 -5.65 16.69
N LEU A 106 -10.92 -5.26 17.96
CA LEU A 106 -10.68 -6.16 19.09
C LEU A 106 -11.69 -7.32 19.12
N ASP A 107 -12.97 -7.06 18.86
CA ASP A 107 -14.03 -8.09 18.83
C ASP A 107 -13.85 -9.08 17.68
N ASP A 108 -13.35 -8.61 16.53
CA ASP A 108 -13.05 -9.43 15.36
C ASP A 108 -11.72 -10.21 15.50
N PHE A 109 -10.94 -9.98 16.57
CA PHE A 109 -9.67 -10.66 16.79
C PHE A 109 -9.89 -12.17 16.89
N LYS A 110 -9.19 -12.90 16.02
CA LYS A 110 -9.20 -14.36 15.99
C LYS A 110 -7.77 -14.87 16.01
N ILE A 111 -7.43 -15.68 17.02
CA ILE A 111 -6.06 -16.17 17.27
C ILE A 111 -5.50 -16.98 16.09
N ASP A 112 -6.36 -17.63 15.31
CA ASP A 112 -6.03 -18.45 14.14
C ASP A 112 -5.92 -17.64 12.83
N LYS A 113 -6.40 -16.40 12.81
CA LYS A 113 -6.46 -15.57 11.58
C LYS A 113 -5.65 -14.28 11.68
N THR A 114 -5.50 -13.74 12.88
CA THR A 114 -4.82 -12.46 13.11
C THR A 114 -3.33 -12.68 13.20
N LYS A 115 -2.56 -11.83 12.51
CA LYS A 115 -1.11 -11.86 12.55
C LYS A 115 -0.61 -10.70 13.39
N VAL A 116 0.16 -11.02 14.43
CA VAL A 116 0.94 -10.04 15.21
C VAL A 116 2.39 -10.21 14.81
N TYR A 117 3.05 -9.09 14.50
CA TYR A 117 4.44 -9.05 14.08
C TYR A 117 5.24 -8.18 15.04
N SER A 118 6.55 -8.37 15.05
CA SER A 118 7.52 -7.49 15.70
C SER A 118 8.42 -6.88 14.64
N VAL A 119 8.81 -5.60 14.81
CA VAL A 119 9.80 -4.96 13.93
C VAL A 119 11.16 -5.64 13.95
N ASN A 120 11.46 -6.44 14.99
CA ASN A 120 12.68 -7.25 15.07
C ASN A 120 12.59 -8.57 14.30
N LYS A 121 11.38 -8.98 13.90
CA LYS A 121 11.11 -10.22 13.15
C LYS A 121 9.92 -10.02 12.20
N PRO A 122 10.01 -9.07 11.23
CA PRO A 122 8.88 -8.71 10.38
C PRO A 122 8.44 -9.83 9.44
N GLU A 123 9.31 -10.80 9.15
CA GLU A 123 9.06 -11.90 8.22
C GLU A 123 8.19 -13.03 8.78
N ALA A 124 8.04 -13.11 10.10
CA ALA A 124 7.33 -14.21 10.75
C ALA A 124 6.43 -13.71 11.89
N PRO A 125 5.10 -13.98 11.84
CA PRO A 125 4.20 -13.59 12.90
C PRO A 125 4.53 -14.33 14.21
N GLU A 126 4.18 -13.70 15.33
CA GLU A 126 4.22 -14.31 16.66
C GLU A 126 3.22 -15.48 16.73
N ASN A 127 3.64 -16.54 17.42
CA ASN A 127 2.81 -17.71 17.66
C ASN A 127 2.94 -18.13 19.14
N PRO A 128 1.90 -17.94 19.98
CA PRO A 128 0.61 -17.34 19.64
C PRO A 128 0.67 -15.80 19.45
N PRO A 129 -0.26 -15.20 18.68
CA PRO A 129 -0.31 -13.75 18.51
C PRO A 129 -0.78 -13.04 19.79
N MET A 130 0.02 -12.10 20.31
CA MET A 130 -0.27 -11.37 21.56
C MET A 130 -0.78 -9.95 21.31
N LEU A 131 -2.08 -9.80 21.05
CA LEU A 131 -2.70 -8.49 20.78
C LEU A 131 -2.56 -7.50 21.96
N ALA A 132 -2.58 -8.00 23.20
CA ALA A 132 -2.45 -7.16 24.40
C ALA A 132 -1.14 -6.36 24.43
N ASP A 133 -0.04 -6.92 23.91
CA ASP A 133 1.23 -6.20 23.82
C ASP A 133 1.13 -5.02 22.84
N VAL A 134 0.50 -5.24 21.69
CA VAL A 134 0.27 -4.21 20.66
C VAL A 134 -0.57 -3.08 21.24
N VAL A 135 -1.68 -3.40 21.91
CA VAL A 135 -2.57 -2.41 22.53
C VAL A 135 -1.84 -1.64 23.63
N ARG A 136 -1.06 -2.31 24.48
CA ARG A 136 -0.24 -1.66 25.51
C ARG A 136 0.73 -0.65 24.90
N GLN A 137 1.35 -0.98 23.77
CA GLN A 137 2.30 -0.10 23.10
C GLN A 137 1.67 1.14 22.45
N LEU A 138 0.34 1.19 22.27
CA LEU A 138 -0.35 2.44 21.91
C LEU A 138 -0.23 3.49 23.02
N TYR A 139 -0.22 3.07 24.28
CA TYR A 139 -0.16 3.95 25.46
C TYR A 139 1.24 4.06 26.08
N ARG A 140 2.06 3.01 25.93
CA ARG A 140 3.46 2.95 26.38
C ARG A 140 4.35 2.51 25.22
N PRO A 141 4.69 3.42 24.29
CA PRO A 141 5.45 3.09 23.10
C PRO A 141 6.81 2.49 23.44
N ASP A 142 7.23 1.51 22.63
CA ASP A 142 8.60 0.97 22.61
C ASP A 142 9.04 0.86 21.14
N PRO A 143 9.44 1.98 20.52
CA PRO A 143 9.68 2.01 19.08
C PRO A 143 10.81 1.09 18.61
N ALA A 144 11.77 0.79 19.47
CA ALA A 144 12.86 -0.14 19.19
C ALA A 144 12.38 -1.61 19.12
N ASN A 145 11.25 -1.93 19.76
CA ASN A 145 10.67 -3.28 19.78
C ASN A 145 9.17 -3.26 19.49
N ALA A 146 8.76 -2.38 18.57
CA ALA A 146 7.36 -2.21 18.22
C ALA A 146 6.74 -3.54 17.75
N LYS A 147 5.58 -3.87 18.30
CA LYS A 147 4.72 -4.95 17.87
C LYS A 147 3.47 -4.38 17.25
N TYR A 148 2.98 -5.01 16.19
CA TYR A 148 1.84 -4.52 15.44
C TYR A 148 0.97 -5.67 14.97
N ALA A 149 -0.33 -5.40 14.85
CA ALA A 149 -1.31 -6.38 14.42
C ALA A 149 -1.85 -5.99 13.05
N MET A 150 -1.80 -6.94 12.11
CA MET A 150 -2.20 -6.74 10.72
C MET A 150 -3.42 -7.57 10.38
N ASN A 151 -4.25 -7.03 9.48
CA ASN A 151 -5.44 -7.66 8.92
C ASN A 151 -6.46 -8.11 9.98
N ILE A 152 -6.69 -7.25 10.98
CA ILE A 152 -7.68 -7.48 12.04
C ILE A 152 -9.06 -7.09 11.53
N GLY A 153 -9.96 -8.08 11.52
CA GLY A 153 -11.38 -7.87 11.25
C GLY A 153 -11.70 -7.29 9.88
N CYS A 154 -12.99 -7.01 9.68
CA CYS A 154 -13.46 -6.35 8.47
C CYS A 154 -13.53 -4.84 8.69
N GLY A 155 -12.71 -4.06 8.00
CA GLY A 155 -12.67 -2.59 8.07
C GLY A 155 -13.88 -1.87 7.44
N ARG A 156 -15.12 -2.34 7.68
CA ARG A 156 -16.39 -1.90 7.07
C ARG A 156 -16.69 -0.39 7.18
N TRP A 157 -15.83 0.34 7.86
CA TRP A 157 -15.91 1.75 8.18
C TRP A 157 -15.14 2.63 7.19
N VAL A 158 -14.33 2.01 6.32
CA VAL A 158 -13.74 2.63 5.14
C VAL A 158 -14.42 2.04 3.90
N LYS A 159 -14.84 2.92 3.00
CA LYS A 159 -15.42 2.59 1.70
C LYS A 159 -14.61 3.26 0.60
N ARG A 160 -14.79 2.76 -0.63
CA ARG A 160 -14.28 3.47 -1.80
C ARG A 160 -14.95 4.84 -1.87
N PRO A 161 -14.19 5.92 -2.06
CA PRO A 161 -14.78 7.25 -2.17
C PRO A 161 -15.53 7.40 -3.49
N THR A 162 -16.57 8.23 -3.49
CA THR A 162 -17.51 8.33 -4.62
C THR A 162 -16.88 8.77 -5.94
N PHE A 163 -15.77 9.50 -5.89
CA PHE A 163 -15.04 9.90 -7.09
C PHE A 163 -14.23 8.76 -7.72
N LEU A 164 -14.14 7.59 -7.07
CA LEU A 164 -13.58 6.33 -7.60
C LEU A 164 -14.67 5.27 -7.82
N ASP A 165 -15.96 5.59 -7.60
CA ASP A 165 -17.02 4.58 -7.57
C ASP A 165 -17.43 4.03 -8.95
N ASP A 166 -16.98 4.66 -10.03
CA ASP A 166 -17.34 4.25 -11.39
C ASP A 166 -16.55 3.03 -11.90
N GLU A 167 -15.49 2.61 -11.21
CA GLU A 167 -14.67 1.48 -11.63
C GLU A 167 -15.36 0.15 -11.31
N LEU A 168 -15.48 -0.74 -12.30
CA LEU A 168 -16.04 -2.07 -12.09
C LEU A 168 -15.07 -2.96 -11.30
N THR A 169 -15.59 -3.65 -10.29
CA THR A 169 -14.88 -4.68 -9.53
C THR A 169 -15.57 -6.03 -9.70
N LYS A 170 -14.80 -7.13 -9.64
CA LYS A 170 -15.35 -8.49 -9.75
C LYS A 170 -15.86 -9.00 -8.40
N SER A 171 -15.06 -8.80 -7.35
CA SER A 171 -15.43 -9.09 -5.97
C SER A 171 -15.73 -7.81 -5.17
N GLY A 172 -16.29 -7.99 -3.97
CA GLY A 172 -16.42 -6.90 -3.01
C GLY A 172 -15.05 -6.46 -2.50
N MET A 173 -14.94 -5.20 -2.09
CA MET A 173 -13.71 -4.66 -1.51
C MET A 173 -13.27 -5.50 -0.31
N GLN A 174 -12.00 -5.92 -0.32
CA GLN A 174 -11.38 -6.51 0.86
C GLN A 174 -11.15 -5.39 1.86
N SER A 175 -11.54 -5.61 3.10
CA SER A 175 -11.50 -4.55 4.10
C SER A 175 -10.90 -5.06 5.38
N THR A 176 -9.92 -4.35 5.91
CA THR A 176 -9.17 -4.76 7.09
C THR A 176 -8.85 -3.57 7.99
N CYS A 177 -8.47 -3.84 9.23
CA CYS A 177 -7.92 -2.84 10.14
C CYS A 177 -6.58 -3.32 10.71
N ASN A 178 -5.58 -2.45 10.73
CA ASN A 178 -4.32 -2.72 11.43
C ASN A 178 -4.25 -1.89 12.72
N ILE A 179 -3.52 -2.37 13.71
CA ILE A 179 -3.15 -1.61 14.91
C ILE A 179 -1.64 -1.45 14.89
N THR A 180 -1.18 -0.21 14.77
CA THR A 180 0.25 0.10 14.62
C THR A 180 0.67 1.10 15.70
N PRO A 181 1.38 0.66 16.76
CA PRO A 181 2.06 1.54 17.71
C PRO A 181 3.19 2.36 17.07
N PRO A 182 3.69 3.42 17.75
CA PRO A 182 4.86 4.16 17.28
C PRO A 182 6.07 3.23 17.08
N GLY A 183 6.84 3.47 16.03
CA GLY A 183 7.96 2.60 15.66
C GLY A 183 7.62 1.48 14.68
N THR A 184 6.34 1.23 14.43
CA THR A 184 5.92 0.22 13.44
C THR A 184 6.43 0.60 12.05
N LEU A 185 7.21 -0.31 11.44
CA LEU A 185 7.63 -0.26 10.04
C LEU A 185 6.85 -1.29 9.23
N THR A 186 6.24 -0.84 8.14
CA THR A 186 5.89 -1.71 7.01
C THR A 186 6.90 -1.44 5.91
N ASP A 187 7.77 -2.42 5.64
CA ASP A 187 8.88 -2.30 4.68
C ASP A 187 8.37 -2.12 3.23
N LEU A 188 9.25 -1.88 2.27
CA LEU A 188 8.88 -1.62 0.87
C LEU A 188 8.13 -2.82 0.25
N HIS A 189 6.89 -2.60 -0.16
CA HIS A 189 6.02 -3.64 -0.74
C HIS A 189 5.00 -3.05 -1.72
N ILE A 190 4.23 -3.95 -2.34
CA ILE A 190 3.08 -3.67 -3.19
C ILE A 190 1.92 -4.52 -2.69
N ASP A 191 0.72 -3.94 -2.59
CA ASP A 191 -0.47 -4.59 -2.04
C ASP A 191 -1.19 -5.50 -3.06
N GLN A 192 -0.48 -6.53 -3.54
CA GLN A 192 -1.00 -7.54 -4.48
C GLN A 192 -1.64 -6.91 -5.74
N ASP A 193 -1.08 -5.79 -6.17
CA ASP A 193 -1.54 -4.97 -7.30
C ASP A 193 -2.95 -4.37 -7.18
N ASN A 194 -3.52 -4.35 -5.98
CA ASN A 194 -4.81 -3.72 -5.78
C ASN A 194 -4.69 -2.19 -5.77
N HIS A 195 -5.81 -1.55 -6.06
CA HIS A 195 -6.04 -0.21 -5.54
C HIS A 195 -6.17 -0.28 -4.02
N VAL A 196 -5.59 0.70 -3.32
CA VAL A 196 -5.62 0.78 -1.86
C VAL A 196 -6.19 2.12 -1.45
N VAL A 197 -7.12 2.09 -0.49
CA VAL A 197 -7.54 3.29 0.24
C VAL A 197 -7.33 3.03 1.72
N THR A 198 -6.54 3.89 2.37
CA THR A 198 -6.22 3.76 3.79
C THR A 198 -6.53 5.05 4.53
N ALA A 199 -7.26 4.94 5.63
CA ALA A 199 -7.46 6.04 6.57
C ALA A 199 -6.76 5.76 7.91
N LEU A 200 -6.63 6.78 8.75
CA LEU A 200 -6.04 6.67 10.08
C LEU A 200 -7.05 7.05 11.16
N GLY A 201 -6.91 6.47 12.35
CA GLY A 201 -7.69 6.81 13.53
C GLY A 201 -6.88 6.74 14.84
N LEU A 202 -7.49 7.15 15.95
CA LEU A 202 -6.89 7.30 17.28
C LEU A 202 -5.69 8.26 17.29
N GLY A 203 -5.77 9.33 16.49
CA GLY A 203 -4.70 10.33 16.38
C GLY A 203 -3.42 9.79 15.75
N CYS A 204 -3.47 8.68 15.01
CA CYS A 204 -2.34 8.09 14.32
C CYS A 204 -1.74 9.05 13.28
N VAL A 205 -0.41 9.01 13.16
CA VAL A 205 0.35 9.75 12.15
C VAL A 205 1.39 8.83 11.54
N LYS A 206 1.44 8.78 10.21
CA LYS A 206 2.40 7.97 9.44
C LYS A 206 3.21 8.82 8.47
N ILE A 207 4.48 8.47 8.29
CA ILE A 207 5.26 8.92 7.15
C ILE A 207 5.30 7.80 6.10
N TRP A 208 5.14 8.17 4.84
CA TRP A 208 5.12 7.27 3.69
C TRP A 208 6.25 7.66 2.75
N ALA A 209 6.99 6.67 2.24
CA ALA A 209 7.80 6.84 1.03
C ALA A 209 7.15 6.02 -0.07
N LEU A 210 6.88 6.66 -1.20
CA LEU A 210 6.00 6.20 -2.26
C LEU A 210 6.75 6.30 -3.59
N TYR A 211 6.75 5.24 -4.37
CA TYR A 211 7.47 5.16 -5.63
C TYR A 211 6.54 4.65 -6.74
N PRO A 212 6.54 5.29 -7.92
CA PRO A 212 5.74 4.81 -9.05
C PRO A 212 6.28 3.46 -9.54
N PRO A 213 5.41 2.58 -10.10
CA PRO A 213 5.81 1.31 -10.69
C PRO A 213 6.47 1.48 -12.06
N THR A 214 7.57 2.24 -12.14
CA THR A 214 8.39 2.29 -13.35
C THR A 214 9.09 0.95 -13.54
N GLU A 215 9.43 0.60 -14.78
CA GLU A 215 10.20 -0.62 -15.08
C GLU A 215 11.48 -0.68 -14.24
N HIS A 216 12.16 0.46 -14.07
CA HIS A 216 13.34 0.59 -13.21
C HIS A 216 13.04 0.31 -11.74
N ASN A 217 12.02 0.95 -11.15
CA ASN A 217 11.67 0.74 -9.75
C ASN A 217 11.21 -0.69 -9.45
N LEU A 218 10.47 -1.33 -10.38
CA LEU A 218 10.08 -2.73 -10.26
C LEU A 218 11.29 -3.67 -10.36
N ALA A 219 12.25 -3.39 -11.25
CA ALA A 219 13.49 -4.14 -11.34
C ALA A 219 14.35 -4.00 -10.07
N VAL A 220 14.44 -2.80 -9.50
CA VAL A 220 15.08 -2.56 -8.20
C VAL A 220 14.37 -3.35 -7.10
N TRP A 221 13.05 -3.25 -6.98
CA TRP A 221 12.30 -4.01 -5.98
C TRP A 221 12.53 -5.52 -6.12
N LYS A 222 12.50 -6.06 -7.35
CA LYS A 222 12.82 -7.46 -7.64
C LYS A 222 14.24 -7.82 -7.17
N LYS A 223 15.26 -7.02 -7.53
CA LYS A 223 16.65 -7.22 -7.11
C LYS A 223 16.80 -7.35 -5.59
N TYR A 224 16.03 -6.56 -4.82
CA TYR A 224 16.09 -6.56 -3.35
C TYR A 224 15.02 -7.41 -2.66
N ARG A 225 14.19 -8.17 -3.40
CA ARG A 225 13.02 -8.89 -2.88
C ARG A 225 13.32 -9.90 -1.76
N ASN A 226 14.55 -10.41 -1.70
CA ASN A 226 15.05 -11.33 -0.65
C ASN A 226 15.75 -10.61 0.51
N SER A 227 15.90 -9.29 0.46
CA SER A 227 16.45 -8.53 1.58
C SER A 227 15.46 -8.53 2.75
N ARG A 228 16.02 -8.51 3.97
CA ARG A 228 15.25 -8.29 5.21
C ARG A 228 14.87 -6.82 5.41
N ASN A 229 15.46 -5.91 4.66
CA ASN A 229 15.25 -4.46 4.75
C ASN A 229 15.21 -3.87 3.35
N ILE A 230 14.19 -4.24 2.59
CA ILE A 230 14.07 -3.93 1.16
C ILE A 230 14.19 -2.42 0.95
N PHE A 231 13.48 -1.60 1.74
CA PHE A 231 13.54 -0.15 1.57
C PHE A 231 14.93 0.41 1.83
N ARG A 232 15.54 0.06 2.97
CA ARG A 232 16.88 0.55 3.35
C ARG A 232 17.91 0.22 2.28
N ASP A 233 17.85 -0.98 1.74
CA ASP A 233 18.87 -1.47 0.82
C ASP A 233 18.63 -0.99 -0.63
N SER A 234 17.44 -0.46 -0.95
CA SER A 234 17.05 -0.04 -2.31
C SER A 234 16.82 1.46 -2.49
N VAL A 235 16.65 2.25 -1.42
CA VAL A 235 16.27 3.67 -1.47
C VAL A 235 17.20 4.53 -2.34
N GLU A 236 18.48 4.16 -2.44
CA GLU A 236 19.45 4.87 -3.27
C GLU A 236 19.16 4.72 -4.78
N GLU A 237 18.62 3.58 -5.18
CA GLU A 237 18.37 3.21 -6.59
C GLU A 237 16.96 3.58 -7.06
N LEU A 238 15.99 3.70 -6.15
CA LEU A 238 14.61 4.05 -6.51
C LEU A 238 14.50 5.49 -7.05
N GLU A 239 13.69 5.70 -8.08
CA GLU A 239 13.51 6.99 -8.76
C GLU A 239 12.09 7.56 -8.58
N ASP A 240 11.95 8.87 -8.80
CA ASP A 240 10.67 9.60 -8.80
C ASP A 240 9.82 9.42 -7.53
N GLY A 241 10.49 9.13 -6.42
CA GLY A 241 9.86 8.93 -5.12
C GLY A 241 9.26 10.21 -4.54
N LYS A 242 8.13 10.06 -3.85
CA LYS A 242 7.51 11.09 -3.02
C LYS A 242 7.49 10.64 -1.57
N VAL A 243 7.72 11.56 -0.65
CA VAL A 243 7.58 11.30 0.78
C VAL A 243 6.49 12.20 1.34
N CYS A 244 5.53 11.66 2.08
CA CYS A 244 4.44 12.45 2.67
C CYS A 244 4.16 12.06 4.12
N VAL A 245 3.49 12.95 4.84
CA VAL A 245 2.95 12.65 6.18
C VAL A 245 1.43 12.55 6.06
N GLN A 246 0.86 11.46 6.58
CA GLN A 246 -0.57 11.25 6.67
C GLN A 246 -1.02 11.40 8.12
N THR A 247 -2.06 12.22 8.33
CA THR A 247 -2.77 12.45 9.60
C THR A 247 -4.19 11.90 9.52
N THR A 248 -4.91 11.87 10.66
CA THR A 248 -6.26 11.28 10.76
C THR A 248 -7.35 11.99 9.95
N ASP A 249 -7.15 13.24 9.58
CA ASP A 249 -8.07 14.00 8.73
C ASP A 249 -7.89 13.68 7.23
N ARG A 250 -6.84 12.91 6.88
CA ARG A 250 -6.54 12.49 5.51
C ARG A 250 -6.57 10.99 5.33
N ALA A 251 -7.16 10.57 4.22
CA ALA A 251 -6.98 9.25 3.66
C ALA A 251 -5.97 9.31 2.51
N ILE A 252 -5.29 8.20 2.27
CA ILE A 252 -4.37 8.02 1.15
C ILE A 252 -4.96 7.00 0.18
N TYR A 253 -4.89 7.32 -1.11
CA TYR A 253 -5.08 6.36 -2.18
C TYR A 253 -3.72 5.96 -2.75
N LEU A 254 -3.57 4.67 -3.03
CA LEU A 254 -2.46 4.10 -3.79
C LEU A 254 -3.04 3.39 -5.02
N GLY A 255 -2.52 3.71 -6.19
CA GLY A 255 -2.87 2.97 -7.41
C GLY A 255 -2.15 1.63 -7.51
N PRO A 256 -2.54 0.79 -8.50
CA PRO A 256 -1.93 -0.50 -8.75
C PRO A 256 -0.40 -0.37 -8.94
N GLY A 257 0.34 -1.35 -8.44
CA GLY A 257 1.80 -1.37 -8.49
C GLY A 257 2.54 -0.36 -7.60
N CYS A 258 1.86 0.56 -6.90
CA CYS A 258 2.53 1.59 -6.11
C CYS A 258 3.41 0.97 -5.01
N LEU A 259 4.73 1.10 -5.19
CA LEU A 259 5.74 0.68 -4.23
C LEU A 259 5.71 1.64 -3.05
N HIS A 260 5.55 1.10 -1.84
CA HIS A 260 5.47 1.95 -0.67
C HIS A 260 6.01 1.31 0.59
N THR A 261 6.50 2.17 1.47
CA THR A 261 6.88 1.82 2.84
C THR A 261 6.27 2.84 3.79
N THR A 262 5.90 2.39 4.99
CA THR A 262 5.30 3.25 6.02
C THR A 262 6.03 3.13 7.33
N TYR A 263 6.13 4.26 8.02
CA TYR A 263 6.60 4.30 9.39
C TYR A 263 5.62 5.06 10.27
N THR A 264 5.24 4.45 11.39
CA THR A 264 4.28 5.04 12.33
C THR A 264 4.99 6.00 13.29
N LEU A 265 4.77 7.30 13.10
CA LEU A 265 5.26 8.38 13.96
C LEU A 265 4.44 8.50 15.25
N LYS A 266 3.12 8.32 15.15
CA LYS A 266 2.20 8.27 16.29
C LYS A 266 1.24 7.11 16.10
N GLY A 267 1.08 6.30 17.15
CA GLY A 267 0.34 5.05 17.09
C GLY A 267 -1.16 5.22 16.96
N GLY A 268 -1.84 4.19 16.47
CA GLY A 268 -3.30 4.10 16.43
C GLY A 268 -3.78 2.99 15.50
N ILE A 269 -4.93 3.22 14.87
CA ILE A 269 -5.58 2.27 13.96
C ILE A 269 -5.48 2.72 12.50
N VAL A 270 -5.46 1.73 11.61
CA VAL A 270 -5.29 1.91 10.17
C VAL A 270 -6.34 1.07 9.45
N PRO A 271 -7.60 1.53 9.37
CA PRO A 271 -8.62 0.88 8.56
C PRO A 271 -8.36 1.16 7.06
N GLY A 272 -8.57 0.15 6.24
CA GLY A 272 -8.36 0.26 4.80
C GLY A 272 -9.21 -0.69 3.98
N ILE A 273 -9.18 -0.44 2.67
CA ILE A 273 -9.76 -1.32 1.66
C ILE A 273 -8.77 -1.55 0.52
N ASN A 274 -8.87 -2.74 -0.05
CA ASN A 274 -8.15 -3.14 -1.25
C ASN A 274 -9.17 -3.64 -2.27
N TYR A 275 -9.01 -3.25 -3.54
CA TYR A 275 -9.91 -3.68 -4.62
C TYR A 275 -9.21 -3.76 -5.97
N THR A 276 -9.73 -4.65 -6.81
CA THR A 276 -9.21 -4.93 -8.14
C THR A 276 -10.11 -4.32 -9.22
N THR A 277 -9.52 -3.72 -10.24
CA THR A 277 -10.22 -3.17 -11.41
C THR A 277 -9.48 -3.55 -12.71
N GLU A 278 -9.99 -3.11 -13.86
CA GLU A 278 -9.31 -3.25 -15.14
C GLU A 278 -7.98 -2.47 -15.24
N ASN A 279 -7.74 -1.49 -14.35
CA ASN A 279 -6.52 -0.69 -14.34
C ASN A 279 -5.32 -1.45 -13.76
N CYS A 280 -5.54 -2.53 -13.01
CA CYS A 280 -4.49 -3.42 -12.51
C CYS A 280 -3.75 -4.15 -13.65
N LEU A 281 -4.36 -4.35 -14.83
CA LEU A 281 -3.78 -5.16 -15.92
C LEU A 281 -2.39 -4.67 -16.37
N ASP A 282 -2.11 -3.37 -16.21
CA ASP A 282 -0.89 -2.76 -16.70
C ASP A 282 0.37 -3.20 -15.95
N VAL A 283 0.22 -3.65 -14.69
CA VAL A 283 1.32 -3.97 -13.78
C VAL A 283 1.23 -5.39 -13.21
N ILE A 284 0.03 -5.98 -13.14
CA ILE A 284 -0.20 -7.28 -12.48
C ILE A 284 0.65 -8.43 -13.01
N LEU A 285 1.03 -8.40 -14.30
CA LEU A 285 1.83 -9.46 -14.92
C LEU A 285 3.29 -9.46 -14.45
N ASP A 286 3.89 -8.28 -14.32
CA ASP A 286 5.28 -8.16 -13.86
C ASP A 286 5.38 -8.56 -12.39
N LEU A 287 4.34 -8.22 -11.62
CA LEU A 287 4.22 -8.57 -10.22
C LEU A 287 4.02 -10.06 -10.02
N ILE A 288 3.07 -10.70 -10.71
CA ILE A 288 2.87 -12.14 -10.56
C ILE A 288 4.08 -12.94 -11.02
N GLN A 289 4.77 -12.50 -12.09
CA GLN A 289 6.01 -13.14 -12.52
C GLN A 289 7.08 -13.04 -11.42
N THR A 290 7.21 -11.88 -10.79
CA THR A 290 8.12 -11.69 -9.65
C THR A 290 7.73 -12.58 -8.48
N GLU A 291 6.45 -12.67 -8.12
CA GLU A 291 6.01 -13.52 -7.03
C GLU A 291 6.26 -15.02 -7.33
N VAL A 292 6.02 -15.48 -8.56
CA VAL A 292 6.33 -16.86 -9.00
C VAL A 292 7.83 -17.16 -8.95
N ASP A 293 8.69 -16.20 -9.32
CA ASP A 293 10.14 -16.37 -9.31
C ASP A 293 10.71 -16.55 -7.89
N TYR A 294 10.05 -15.98 -6.87
CA TYR A 294 10.55 -15.95 -5.50
C TYR A 294 9.83 -16.92 -4.55
N PHE A 295 8.58 -17.29 -4.85
CA PHE A 295 7.79 -18.18 -3.98
C PHE A 295 7.52 -19.53 -4.63
N GLN A 296 7.76 -20.60 -3.86
CA GLN A 296 7.42 -21.96 -4.27
C GLN A 296 5.90 -22.20 -4.34
N ARG A 297 5.10 -21.40 -3.64
CA ARG A 297 3.63 -21.42 -3.71
C ARG A 297 3.08 -20.08 -3.28
N LEU A 298 2.17 -19.54 -4.08
CA LEU A 298 1.41 -18.34 -3.76
C LEU A 298 0.18 -18.71 -2.95
N ALA A 299 -0.19 -17.86 -1.99
CA ALA A 299 -1.43 -18.07 -1.28
C ALA A 299 -2.62 -17.75 -2.20
N PRO A 300 -3.80 -18.33 -1.93
CA PRO A 300 -4.98 -18.03 -2.72
C PRO A 300 -5.31 -16.54 -2.85
N ALA A 301 -5.10 -15.78 -1.78
CA ALA A 301 -5.31 -14.33 -1.76
C ALA A 301 -4.36 -13.57 -2.71
N ASP A 302 -3.17 -14.11 -3.01
CA ASP A 302 -2.20 -13.48 -3.93
C ASP A 302 -2.56 -13.73 -5.41
N ILE A 303 -3.28 -14.82 -5.69
CA ILE A 303 -3.69 -15.22 -7.05
C ILE A 303 -5.01 -14.55 -7.46
N GLN A 304 -5.90 -14.31 -6.50
CA GLN A 304 -7.24 -13.79 -6.75
C GLN A 304 -7.24 -12.46 -7.56
N PRO A 305 -6.44 -11.43 -7.21
CA PRO A 305 -6.39 -10.18 -7.97
C PRO A 305 -6.03 -10.37 -9.44
N LEU A 306 -5.13 -11.31 -9.76
CA LEU A 306 -4.77 -11.65 -11.14
C LEU A 306 -5.99 -12.15 -11.92
N LEU A 307 -6.70 -13.13 -11.37
CA LEU A 307 -7.85 -13.72 -12.04
C LEU A 307 -8.98 -12.71 -12.21
N GLU A 308 -9.25 -11.88 -11.20
CA GLU A 308 -10.29 -10.85 -11.27
C GLU A 308 -9.97 -9.79 -12.32
N THR A 309 -8.73 -9.30 -12.36
CA THR A 309 -8.26 -8.34 -13.37
C THR A 309 -8.42 -8.91 -14.78
N LEU A 310 -7.98 -10.15 -15.00
CA LEU A 310 -8.09 -10.80 -16.30
C LEU A 310 -9.55 -10.97 -16.72
N ILE A 311 -10.43 -11.40 -15.83
CA ILE A 311 -11.87 -11.56 -16.13
C ILE A 311 -12.51 -10.22 -16.50
N LEU A 312 -12.23 -9.16 -15.74
CA LEU A 312 -12.75 -7.82 -16.03
C LEU A 312 -12.28 -7.35 -17.42
N CYS A 313 -10.98 -7.47 -17.69
CA CYS A 313 -10.41 -7.02 -18.97
C CYS A 313 -10.76 -7.93 -20.16
N LEU A 314 -11.21 -9.17 -19.94
CA LEU A 314 -11.70 -10.02 -21.01
C LEU A 314 -13.11 -9.59 -21.45
N ALA A 315 -13.89 -8.92 -20.62
CA ALA A 315 -15.23 -8.47 -21.01
C ALA A 315 -15.17 -7.57 -22.26
N PRO A 316 -16.08 -7.74 -23.25
CA PRO A 316 -16.05 -6.96 -24.50
C PRO A 316 -16.08 -5.44 -24.29
N ALA A 317 -16.70 -4.97 -23.21
CA ALA A 317 -16.84 -3.56 -22.89
C ALA A 317 -15.56 -2.89 -22.34
N SER A 318 -14.55 -3.67 -21.91
CA SER A 318 -13.35 -3.14 -21.23
C SER A 318 -12.42 -2.33 -22.14
N GLY A 319 -12.45 -2.59 -23.45
CA GLY A 319 -11.45 -2.07 -24.40
C GLY A 319 -10.03 -2.63 -24.18
N LYS A 320 -9.81 -3.54 -23.22
CA LYS A 320 -8.50 -4.13 -22.88
C LYS A 320 -8.38 -5.63 -23.22
N ARG A 321 -9.34 -6.19 -23.95
CA ARG A 321 -9.43 -7.64 -24.24
C ARG A 321 -8.19 -8.22 -24.89
N ASP A 322 -7.61 -7.55 -25.89
CA ASP A 322 -6.41 -8.08 -26.57
C ASP A 322 -5.21 -8.18 -25.63
N LYS A 323 -5.01 -7.15 -24.79
CA LYS A 323 -3.97 -7.16 -23.75
C LYS A 323 -4.24 -8.25 -22.71
N ALA A 324 -5.49 -8.45 -22.32
CA ALA A 324 -5.88 -9.52 -21.40
C ALA A 324 -5.66 -10.92 -21.97
N LEU A 325 -5.93 -11.12 -23.27
CA LEU A 325 -5.65 -12.39 -23.96
C LEU A 325 -4.15 -12.68 -24.02
N GLU A 326 -3.32 -11.67 -24.32
CA GLU A 326 -1.86 -11.81 -24.22
C GLU A 326 -1.43 -12.19 -22.79
N ALA A 327 -1.98 -11.51 -21.78
CA ALA A 327 -1.73 -11.76 -20.38
C ALA A 327 -2.06 -13.20 -19.96
N VAL A 328 -3.24 -13.71 -20.32
CA VAL A 328 -3.65 -15.11 -20.10
C VAL A 328 -2.65 -16.07 -20.75
N CYS A 329 -2.25 -15.79 -21.99
CA CYS A 329 -1.29 -16.65 -22.70
C CYS A 329 0.05 -16.75 -21.96
N LYS A 330 0.57 -15.63 -21.44
CA LYS A 330 1.81 -15.58 -20.64
C LYS A 330 1.64 -16.36 -19.33
N VAL A 331 0.58 -16.09 -18.57
CA VAL A 331 0.30 -16.73 -17.29
C VAL A 331 0.17 -18.25 -17.41
N LEU A 332 -0.49 -18.76 -18.46
CA LEU A 332 -0.63 -20.21 -18.68
C LEU A 332 0.69 -20.90 -19.07
N LYS A 333 1.69 -20.15 -19.56
CA LYS A 333 3.05 -20.67 -19.79
C LYS A 333 3.88 -20.71 -18.50
N MET A 334 3.46 -20.03 -17.43
CA MET A 334 4.09 -20.11 -16.11
C MET A 334 3.67 -21.42 -15.42
N GLY A 335 4.40 -22.51 -15.67
CA GLY A 335 3.98 -23.87 -15.33
C GLY A 335 3.54 -24.09 -13.87
N GLN A 336 4.22 -23.46 -12.90
CA GLN A 336 3.89 -23.54 -11.48
C GLN A 336 2.60 -22.77 -11.14
N LEU A 337 2.43 -21.57 -11.72
CA LEU A 337 1.23 -20.76 -11.54
C LEU A 337 0.01 -21.43 -12.17
N LYS A 338 0.12 -21.95 -13.40
CA LYS A 338 -0.97 -22.67 -14.09
C LYS A 338 -1.57 -23.78 -13.24
N LYS A 339 -0.77 -24.51 -12.46
CA LYS A 339 -1.28 -25.53 -11.52
C LYS A 339 -2.08 -24.89 -10.38
N GLN A 340 -1.55 -23.84 -9.77
CA GLN A 340 -2.21 -23.14 -8.66
C GLN A 340 -3.48 -22.41 -9.08
N LEU A 341 -3.57 -21.90 -10.32
CA LEU A 341 -4.80 -21.32 -10.84
C LEU A 341 -5.96 -22.33 -10.84
N LYS A 342 -5.68 -23.62 -11.10
CA LYS A 342 -6.71 -24.68 -11.09
C LYS A 342 -7.28 -24.90 -9.67
N ASP A 343 -6.51 -24.61 -8.62
CA ASP A 343 -6.97 -24.66 -7.24
C ASP A 343 -8.03 -23.56 -6.98
N HIS A 344 -8.00 -22.45 -7.74
CA HIS A 344 -9.02 -21.39 -7.76
C HIS A 344 -10.19 -21.70 -8.69
N ASN A 345 -10.81 -22.85 -8.47
CA ASN A 345 -11.72 -23.52 -9.41
C ASN A 345 -12.76 -22.58 -10.05
N GLU A 346 -13.41 -21.70 -9.28
CA GLU A 346 -14.50 -20.86 -9.80
C GLU A 346 -14.01 -19.71 -10.68
N LEU A 347 -13.07 -18.88 -10.22
CA LEU A 347 -12.54 -17.77 -11.02
C LEU A 347 -11.77 -18.27 -12.24
N TYR A 348 -11.02 -19.37 -12.09
CA TYR A 348 -10.32 -19.98 -13.21
C TYR A 348 -11.27 -20.50 -14.29
N LYS A 349 -12.39 -21.13 -13.91
CA LYS A 349 -13.44 -21.53 -14.86
C LYS A 349 -14.02 -20.33 -15.60
N VAL A 350 -14.34 -19.25 -14.90
CA VAL A 350 -14.88 -18.02 -15.51
C VAL A 350 -13.88 -17.46 -16.53
N MET A 351 -12.62 -17.25 -16.13
CA MET A 351 -11.56 -16.80 -17.05
C MET A 351 -11.43 -17.72 -18.26
N LYS A 352 -11.46 -19.04 -18.05
CA LYS A 352 -11.39 -20.02 -19.12
C LYS A 352 -12.56 -19.88 -20.10
N THR A 353 -13.79 -19.75 -19.61
CA THR A 353 -14.99 -19.54 -20.45
C THR A 353 -14.93 -18.24 -21.25
N GLU A 354 -14.44 -17.15 -20.66
CA GLU A 354 -14.29 -15.85 -21.34
C GLU A 354 -13.25 -15.88 -22.49
N VAL A 355 -12.31 -16.82 -22.43
CA VAL A 355 -11.23 -17.02 -23.41
C VAL A 355 -11.57 -18.11 -24.43
N GLU A 356 -12.22 -19.19 -24.01
CA GLU A 356 -12.49 -20.38 -24.82
C GLU A 356 -13.36 -20.04 -26.03
N THR A 357 -12.65 -19.91 -27.15
CA THR A 357 -13.17 -19.61 -28.47
C THR A 357 -12.56 -20.63 -29.44
N GLU A 358 -13.20 -20.88 -30.58
CA GLU A 358 -12.64 -21.75 -31.63
C GLU A 358 -11.44 -21.11 -32.37
N THR A 359 -10.93 -19.97 -31.87
CA THR A 359 -9.90 -19.17 -32.50
C THR A 359 -8.49 -19.49 -31.99
N ASP A 360 -7.50 -19.04 -32.75
CA ASP A 360 -6.09 -19.10 -32.36
C ASP A 360 -5.72 -17.92 -31.45
N CYS A 361 -4.78 -18.17 -30.54
CA CYS A 361 -4.17 -17.13 -29.71
C CYS A 361 -3.29 -16.24 -30.60
N SER A 362 -3.64 -14.96 -30.72
CA SER A 362 -2.87 -13.97 -31.51
C SER A 362 -1.42 -13.81 -31.03
N HIS A 363 -1.15 -14.05 -29.74
CA HIS A 363 0.18 -13.93 -29.17
C HIS A 363 1.12 -15.10 -29.50
N CYS A 364 0.62 -16.33 -29.64
CA CYS A 364 1.48 -17.51 -29.83
C CYS A 364 1.12 -18.42 -31.02
N GLY A 365 0.04 -18.12 -31.72
CA GLY A 365 -0.45 -18.87 -32.88
C GLY A 365 -1.08 -20.23 -32.58
N LYS A 366 -1.23 -20.62 -31.31
CA LYS A 366 -1.85 -21.91 -30.92
C LYS A 366 -3.34 -21.73 -30.64
N ARG A 367 -4.15 -22.75 -30.94
CA ARG A 367 -5.57 -22.80 -30.52
C ARG A 367 -5.70 -22.66 -29.03
N TRP A 368 -6.63 -21.81 -28.56
CA TRP A 368 -6.87 -21.58 -27.13
C TRP A 368 -7.11 -22.87 -26.35
N ARG A 369 -7.83 -23.85 -26.92
CA ARG A 369 -8.06 -25.16 -26.28
C ARG A 369 -6.78 -25.88 -25.82
N SER A 370 -5.66 -25.68 -26.53
CA SER A 370 -4.36 -26.30 -26.23
C SER A 370 -3.64 -25.67 -25.03
N HIS A 371 -4.06 -24.47 -24.60
CA HIS A 371 -3.49 -23.82 -23.42
C HIS A 371 -3.98 -24.47 -22.11
N TRP A 372 -5.13 -25.13 -22.14
CA TRP A 372 -5.79 -25.68 -20.95
C TRP A 372 -5.42 -27.13 -20.63
N SER A 373 -4.96 -27.88 -21.65
CA SER A 373 -4.43 -29.24 -21.52
C SER A 373 -3.20 -29.31 -20.62
#